data_AF-A0A853SR23-F1
#
_entry.id   AF-A0A853SR23-F1
#
_cell.length_a   1.000
_cell.length_b   1.000
_cell.length_c   1.000
_cell.angle_alpha   90.00
_cell.angle_beta   90.00
_cell.angle_gamma   90.00
#
_symmetry.space_group_name_H-M   'P 1'
#
loop_
_entity.id
_entity.type
_entity.pdbx_description
1 polymer ?
#
loop_
_entity_poly.entity_id
_entity_poly.type
_entity_poly.pdbx_seq_one_letter_code
_entity_poly.pdbx_strand_id
1 'polypeptide(L)'
;MPARHCVKARKVRQQLWARKVELPAGQGKTVSATCLIAREIYAPDRAKPIEWRSLNNCDADTLAQAQEMIDWYWARWEIEILFNVLKNVCKVEELQLGCIARIERALALFMMVAWCIAYLERTGRTCPDFDATLYFDQDEIEAAYLLREKPAPPKATVDQVLSQIVCFGGFLARKRHWDPYAEIIWLGLKGLQVAVKNMRTVRRFGQG
;
A
#
# COMPACT_ATOMS: atom_id res chain seq x y z
N MET A 1 14.64 0.50 7.57
CA MET A 1 13.95 -0.67 6.97
C MET A 1 12.59 -0.88 7.62
N PRO A 2 11.55 -1.22 6.83
CA PRO A 2 10.23 -1.55 7.37
C PRO A 2 10.29 -2.82 8.23
N ALA A 3 9.35 -2.97 9.15
CA ALA A 3 9.23 -4.17 9.98
C ALA A 3 8.89 -5.38 9.10
N ARG A 4 9.44 -6.55 9.46
CA ARG A 4 9.04 -7.86 8.91
C ARG A 4 8.55 -8.73 10.06
N HIS A 5 7.94 -9.88 9.75
CA HIS A 5 7.58 -10.86 10.78
C HIS A 5 8.79 -11.11 11.71
N CYS A 6 8.61 -10.86 13.01
CA CYS A 6 9.63 -10.96 14.06
C CYS A 6 10.83 -9.98 13.98
N VAL A 7 10.83 -8.98 13.09
CA VAL A 7 11.92 -7.98 12.98
C VAL A 7 11.34 -6.57 13.09
N LYS A 8 11.68 -5.86 14.17
CA LYS A 8 11.28 -4.46 14.36
C LYS A 8 11.90 -3.57 13.28
N ALA A 9 11.14 -2.58 12.81
CA ALA A 9 11.67 -1.51 11.98
C ALA A 9 12.83 -0.82 12.71
N ARG A 10 13.89 -0.51 11.98
CA ARG A 10 15.06 0.20 12.52
C ARG A 10 15.63 1.19 11.52
N LYS A 11 16.22 2.26 12.06
CA LYS A 11 17.05 3.19 11.29
C LYS A 11 18.33 2.48 10.89
N VAL A 12 18.74 2.68 9.64
CA VAL A 12 19.91 2.05 9.03
C VAL A 12 20.75 3.18 8.46
N ARG A 13 22.05 3.18 8.75
CA ARG A 13 23.01 4.07 8.10
C ARG A 13 23.73 3.26 7.03
N GLN A 14 23.78 3.77 5.81
CA GLN A 14 24.42 3.07 4.69
C GLN A 14 25.57 3.90 4.14
N GLN A 15 26.62 3.20 3.72
CA GLN A 15 27.64 3.74 2.85
C GLN A 15 27.30 3.33 1.41
N LEU A 16 27.45 4.28 0.48
CA LEU A 16 27.10 4.12 -0.92
C LEU A 16 28.37 4.12 -1.79
N TRP A 17 28.42 3.24 -2.77
CA TRP A 17 29.41 3.24 -3.85
C TRP A 17 28.68 3.16 -5.17
N ALA A 18 29.01 4.03 -6.11
CA ALA A 18 28.45 4.04 -7.45
C ALA A 18 29.58 4.00 -8.49
N ARG A 19 29.38 3.26 -9.57
CA ARG A 19 30.32 3.23 -10.70
C ARG A 19 29.61 2.83 -11.98
N LYS A 20 29.93 3.53 -13.08
CA LYS A 20 29.53 3.11 -14.43
C LYS A 20 30.33 1.88 -14.86
N VAL A 21 29.61 0.86 -15.33
CA VAL A 21 30.14 -0.44 -15.73
C VAL A 21 29.63 -0.81 -17.12
N GLU A 22 30.47 -1.48 -17.89
CA GLU A 22 30.09 -2.08 -19.17
C GLU A 22 29.81 -3.57 -18.97
N LEU A 23 28.63 -4.01 -19.37
CA LEU A 23 28.17 -5.39 -19.23
C LEU A 23 28.05 -6.05 -20.61
N PRO A 24 28.46 -7.32 -20.76
CA PRO A 24 28.29 -8.03 -22.03
C PRO A 24 26.81 -8.30 -22.30
N ALA A 25 26.34 -7.95 -23.50
CA ALA A 25 24.95 -8.12 -23.96
C ALA A 25 24.81 -9.23 -25.02
N GLY A 26 25.84 -10.07 -25.20
CA GLY A 26 25.90 -11.10 -26.24
C GLY A 26 26.32 -10.57 -27.62
N GLN A 27 26.75 -11.48 -28.52
CA GLN A 27 27.18 -11.14 -29.89
C GLN A 27 28.24 -10.01 -29.97
N GLY A 28 29.16 -9.93 -29.01
CA GLY A 28 30.18 -8.88 -28.95
C GLY A 28 29.68 -7.49 -28.59
N LYS A 29 28.40 -7.34 -28.20
CA LYS A 29 27.81 -6.05 -27.78
C LYS A 29 28.00 -5.83 -26.29
N THR A 30 28.08 -4.57 -25.88
CA THR A 30 28.08 -4.14 -24.48
C THR A 30 26.90 -3.22 -24.19
N VAL A 31 26.48 -3.20 -22.93
CA VAL A 31 25.51 -2.25 -22.40
C VAL A 31 26.13 -1.54 -21.20
N SER A 32 26.06 -0.22 -21.20
CA SER A 32 26.49 0.61 -20.09
C SER A 32 25.42 0.66 -19.02
N ALA A 33 25.80 0.48 -17.76
CA ALA A 33 24.91 0.61 -16.61
C ALA A 33 25.66 1.20 -15.41
N THR A 34 24.95 1.87 -14.53
CA THR A 34 25.47 2.29 -13.23
C THR A 34 25.27 1.18 -12.20
N CYS A 35 26.36 0.67 -11.65
CA CYS A 35 26.34 -0.24 -10.52
C CYS A 35 26.35 0.57 -9.21
N LEU A 36 25.33 0.38 -8.38
CA LEU A 36 25.18 0.99 -7.08
C LEU A 36 25.22 -0.09 -5.99
N ILE A 37 26.08 0.10 -5.00
CA ILE A 37 26.16 -0.73 -3.80
C ILE A 37 25.82 0.14 -2.59
N ALA A 38 24.84 -0.29 -1.80
CA ALA A 38 24.47 0.33 -0.54
C ALA A 38 24.63 -0.68 0.60
N ARG A 39 25.64 -0.49 1.45
CA ARG A 39 25.93 -1.40 2.57
C ARG A 39 25.68 -0.68 3.88
N GLU A 40 24.95 -1.35 4.77
CA GLU A 40 24.78 -0.92 6.14
C GLU A 40 26.11 -0.88 6.89
N ILE A 41 26.35 0.24 7.56
CA ILE A 41 27.47 0.44 8.48
C ILE A 41 26.94 0.48 9.92
N TYR A 42 27.76 0.02 10.87
CA TYR A 42 27.38 -0.10 12.28
C TYR A 42 26.14 -1.00 12.51
N ALA A 43 26.05 -2.12 11.77
CA ALA A 43 25.02 -3.11 12.02
C ALA A 43 25.11 -3.64 13.47
N PRO A 44 23.97 -3.85 14.17
CA PRO A 44 23.97 -4.42 15.51
C PRO A 44 24.65 -5.77 15.57
N ASP A 45 25.23 -6.09 16.72
CA ASP A 45 25.84 -7.38 16.96
C ASP A 45 24.86 -8.52 16.65
N ARG A 46 25.36 -9.54 15.94
CA ARG A 46 24.60 -10.72 15.48
C ARG A 46 23.53 -10.44 14.40
N ALA A 47 23.40 -9.20 13.90
CA ALA A 47 22.57 -8.91 12.74
C ALA A 47 23.41 -8.97 11.45
N LYS A 48 22.91 -9.68 10.43
CA LYS A 48 23.51 -9.62 9.09
C LYS A 48 23.33 -8.21 8.52
N PRO A 49 24.41 -7.50 8.13
CA PRO A 49 24.31 -6.17 7.55
C PRO A 49 23.45 -6.20 6.28
N ILE A 50 22.60 -5.19 6.12
CA ILE A 50 21.84 -5.00 4.89
C ILE A 50 22.81 -4.57 3.80
N GLU A 51 22.77 -5.25 2.66
CA GLU A 51 23.52 -4.86 1.47
C GLU A 51 22.62 -4.97 0.25
N TRP A 52 22.53 -3.88 -0.50
CA TRP A 52 21.86 -3.83 -1.78
C TRP A 52 22.86 -3.59 -2.88
N ARG A 53 22.67 -4.32 -3.99
CA ARG A 53 23.44 -4.17 -5.22
C ARG A 53 22.42 -4.00 -6.34
N SER A 54 22.49 -2.89 -7.05
CA SER A 54 21.59 -2.56 -8.14
C SER A 54 22.38 -2.18 -9.38
N LEU A 55 21.82 -2.52 -10.53
CA LEU A 55 22.21 -1.98 -11.82
C LEU A 55 21.09 -1.05 -12.28
N ASN A 56 21.46 0.12 -12.80
CA ASN A 56 20.52 1.14 -13.24
C ASN A 56 21.01 1.79 -14.55
N ASN A 57 20.10 2.33 -15.35
CA ASN A 57 20.43 3.06 -16.57
C ASN A 57 20.62 4.57 -16.34
N CYS A 58 20.33 5.07 -15.13
CA CYS A 58 20.61 6.46 -14.74
C CYS A 58 22.06 6.66 -14.28
N ASP A 59 22.57 7.89 -14.37
CA ASP A 59 23.89 8.26 -13.84
C ASP A 59 23.83 8.49 -12.32
N ALA A 60 24.96 8.32 -11.62
CA ALA A 60 25.08 8.52 -10.17
C ALA A 60 26.41 9.21 -9.81
N ASP A 61 26.68 10.33 -10.46
CA ASP A 61 27.91 11.11 -10.25
C ASP A 61 27.90 11.88 -8.92
N THR A 62 26.72 12.07 -8.34
CA THR A 62 26.52 12.76 -7.06
C THR A 62 25.86 11.87 -6.03
N LEU A 63 26.06 12.19 -4.75
CA LEU A 63 25.39 11.51 -3.65
C LEU A 63 23.86 11.61 -3.77
N ALA A 64 23.33 12.76 -4.22
CA ALA A 64 21.90 12.97 -4.38
C ALA A 64 21.29 12.01 -5.41
N GLN A 65 21.95 11.83 -6.56
CA GLN A 65 21.52 10.87 -7.58
C GLN A 65 21.58 9.42 -7.08
N ALA A 66 22.66 9.06 -6.38
CA ALA A 66 22.77 7.74 -5.76
C ALA A 66 21.68 7.49 -4.70
N GLN A 67 21.31 8.51 -3.93
CA GLN A 67 20.23 8.44 -2.95
C GLN A 67 18.86 8.27 -3.63
N GLU A 68 18.59 8.99 -4.71
CA GLU A 68 17.35 8.86 -5.47
C GLU A 68 17.15 7.42 -6.00
N MET A 69 18.21 6.79 -6.52
CA MET A 69 18.17 5.39 -6.93
C MET A 69 17.82 4.44 -5.77
N ILE A 70 18.30 4.73 -4.56
CA ILE A 70 17.93 3.97 -3.37
C ILE A 70 16.45 4.19 -3.04
N ASP A 71 15.96 5.43 -3.11
CA ASP A 71 14.56 5.75 -2.86
C ASP A 71 13.64 5.03 -3.86
N TRP A 72 14.03 4.93 -5.13
CA TRP A 72 13.31 4.10 -6.12
C TRP A 72 13.32 2.61 -5.76
N TYR A 73 14.46 2.08 -5.31
CA TYR A 73 14.54 0.68 -4.89
C TYR A 73 13.70 0.40 -3.64
N TRP A 74 13.54 1.39 -2.75
CA TRP A 74 12.62 1.30 -1.62
C TRP A 74 11.17 1.14 -2.07
N ALA A 75 10.77 1.82 -3.15
CA ALA A 75 9.42 1.68 -3.73
C ALA A 75 9.15 0.27 -4.29
N ARG A 76 10.17 -0.58 -4.49
CA ARG A 76 9.98 -2.00 -4.85
C ARG A 76 9.09 -2.74 -3.83
N TRP A 77 9.11 -2.34 -2.56
CA TRP A 77 8.31 -3.00 -1.53
C TRP A 77 6.80 -2.82 -1.73
N GLU A 78 6.36 -1.80 -2.46
CA GLU A 78 4.94 -1.53 -2.74
C GLU A 78 4.27 -2.70 -3.46
N ILE A 79 4.97 -3.39 -4.37
CA ILE A 79 4.41 -4.55 -5.06
C ILE A 79 4.23 -5.75 -4.12
N GLU A 80 5.10 -5.89 -3.11
CA GLU A 80 4.96 -6.94 -2.09
C GLU A 80 3.75 -6.67 -1.20
N ILE A 81 3.46 -5.40 -0.89
CA ILE A 81 2.23 -5.00 -0.19
C ILE A 81 1.01 -5.36 -1.04
N LEU A 82 0.99 -5.00 -2.33
CA LEU A 82 -0.12 -5.33 -3.23
C LEU A 82 -0.40 -6.85 -3.26
N PHE A 83 0.63 -7.67 -3.43
CA PHE A 83 0.47 -9.13 -3.44
C PHE A 83 0.09 -9.69 -2.08
N ASN A 84 0.56 -9.10 -0.98
CA ASN A 84 0.13 -9.48 0.36
C ASN A 84 -1.36 -9.20 0.56
N VAL A 85 -1.87 -8.06 0.13
CA VAL A 85 -3.31 -7.75 0.17
C VAL A 85 -4.08 -8.73 -0.71
N LEU A 86 -3.63 -8.94 -1.96
CA LEU A 86 -4.29 -9.84 -2.89
C LEU A 86 -4.41 -11.28 -2.34
N LYS A 87 -3.33 -11.81 -1.77
CA LYS A 87 -3.27 -13.20 -1.30
C LYS A 87 -3.88 -13.37 0.08
N ASN A 88 -3.53 -12.53 1.04
CA ASN A 88 -3.87 -12.76 2.45
C ASN A 88 -5.14 -12.03 2.88
N VAL A 89 -5.45 -10.87 2.29
CA VAL A 89 -6.67 -10.11 2.61
C VAL A 89 -7.83 -10.50 1.70
N CYS A 90 -7.61 -10.48 0.39
CA CYS A 90 -8.62 -10.86 -0.60
C CYS A 90 -8.76 -12.38 -0.75
N LYS A 91 -7.79 -13.16 -0.26
CA LYS A 91 -7.83 -14.64 -0.24
C LYS A 91 -8.06 -15.26 -1.62
N VAL A 92 -7.46 -14.68 -2.66
CA VAL A 92 -7.69 -15.13 -4.04
C VAL A 92 -7.27 -16.58 -4.29
N GLU A 93 -6.30 -17.09 -3.51
CA GLU A 93 -5.83 -18.48 -3.60
C GLU A 93 -6.82 -19.49 -2.99
N GLU A 94 -7.81 -19.02 -2.21
CA GLU A 94 -8.88 -19.86 -1.67
C GLU A 94 -10.07 -20.02 -2.66
N LEU A 95 -10.09 -19.25 -3.77
CA LEU A 95 -11.20 -19.26 -4.74
C LEU A 95 -11.30 -20.60 -5.49
N GLN A 96 -12.42 -21.30 -5.32
CA GLN A 96 -12.69 -22.61 -5.98
C GLN A 96 -13.38 -22.43 -7.35
N LEU A 97 -12.75 -21.71 -8.28
CA LEU A 97 -13.29 -21.48 -9.62
C LEU A 97 -12.90 -22.61 -10.58
N GLY A 98 -13.89 -23.25 -11.21
CA GLY A 98 -13.69 -24.47 -12.00
C GLY A 98 -13.03 -24.35 -13.38
N CYS A 99 -12.55 -23.17 -13.81
CA CYS A 99 -11.77 -23.06 -15.05
C CYS A 99 -10.85 -21.83 -15.06
N ILE A 100 -9.77 -21.89 -15.84
CA ILE A 100 -8.72 -20.86 -15.94
C ILE A 100 -9.31 -19.49 -16.29
N ALA A 101 -10.17 -19.41 -17.30
CA ALA A 101 -10.78 -18.14 -17.71
C ALA A 101 -11.59 -17.45 -16.60
N ARG A 102 -12.17 -18.20 -15.67
CA ARG A 102 -12.86 -17.63 -14.49
C ARG A 102 -11.86 -17.14 -13.45
N ILE A 103 -10.78 -17.89 -13.24
CA ILE A 103 -9.68 -17.51 -12.34
C ILE A 103 -9.04 -16.20 -12.83
N GLU A 104 -8.71 -16.08 -14.11
CA GLU A 104 -8.10 -14.87 -14.68
C GLU A 104 -8.97 -13.63 -14.48
N ARG A 105 -10.30 -13.74 -14.73
CA ARG A 105 -11.24 -12.65 -14.50
C ARG A 105 -11.34 -12.27 -13.03
N ALA A 106 -11.39 -13.26 -12.13
CA ALA A 106 -11.41 -13.01 -10.70
C ALA A 106 -10.12 -12.32 -10.24
N LEU A 107 -8.96 -12.79 -10.69
CA LEU A 107 -7.67 -12.16 -10.38
C LEU A 107 -7.61 -10.71 -10.88
N ALA A 108 -8.09 -10.43 -12.09
CA ALA A 108 -8.14 -9.05 -12.62
C ALA A 108 -8.98 -8.13 -11.71
N LEU A 109 -10.15 -8.58 -11.29
CA LEU A 109 -11.02 -7.81 -10.38
C LEU A 109 -10.37 -7.64 -9.00
N PHE A 110 -9.83 -8.70 -8.42
CA PHE A 110 -9.20 -8.64 -7.10
C PHE A 110 -7.90 -7.87 -7.08
N MET A 111 -7.14 -7.80 -8.18
CA MET A 111 -5.99 -6.91 -8.29
C MET A 111 -6.40 -5.43 -8.16
N MET A 112 -7.52 -5.03 -8.76
CA MET A 112 -8.06 -3.68 -8.60
C MET A 112 -8.50 -3.43 -7.16
N VAL A 113 -9.22 -4.38 -6.54
CA VAL A 113 -9.63 -4.28 -5.13
C VAL A 113 -8.42 -4.18 -4.20
N ALA A 114 -7.41 -5.02 -4.40
CA ALA A 114 -6.19 -5.01 -3.60
C ALA A 114 -5.43 -3.69 -3.74
N TRP A 115 -5.36 -3.15 -4.97
CA TRP A 115 -4.77 -1.84 -5.21
C TRP A 115 -5.54 -0.73 -4.50
N CYS A 116 -6.88 -0.70 -4.57
CA CYS A 116 -7.69 0.29 -3.87
C CYS A 116 -7.45 0.26 -2.35
N ILE A 117 -7.40 -0.93 -1.75
CA ILE A 117 -7.13 -1.09 -0.31
C ILE A 117 -5.73 -0.56 0.03
N ALA A 118 -4.70 -0.97 -0.72
CA ALA A 118 -3.32 -0.52 -0.49
C ALA A 118 -3.16 1.00 -0.70
N TYR A 119 -3.86 1.55 -1.69
CA TYR A 119 -3.88 2.98 -1.98
C TYR A 119 -4.54 3.78 -0.86
N LEU A 120 -5.69 3.33 -0.35
CA LEU A 120 -6.36 3.95 0.79
C LEU A 120 -5.52 3.88 2.07
N GLU A 121 -4.89 2.73 2.34
CA GLU A 121 -3.97 2.55 3.46
C GLU A 121 -2.81 3.56 3.38
N ARG A 122 -2.19 3.70 2.20
CA ARG A 122 -1.10 4.64 1.97
C ARG A 122 -1.57 6.08 2.12
N THR A 123 -2.69 6.43 1.48
CA THR A 123 -3.24 7.79 1.51
C THR A 123 -3.58 8.23 2.93
N GLY A 124 -4.19 7.35 3.73
CA GLY A 124 -4.46 7.62 5.14
C GLY A 124 -3.19 7.91 5.96
N ARG A 125 -2.03 7.36 5.57
CA ARG A 125 -0.75 7.64 6.23
C ARG A 125 -0.05 8.89 5.71
N THR A 126 -0.05 9.12 4.40
CA THR A 126 0.76 10.18 3.77
C THR A 126 0.00 11.49 3.58
N CYS A 127 -1.32 11.41 3.40
CA CYS A 127 -2.18 12.55 3.08
C CYS A 127 -3.47 12.53 3.94
N PRO A 128 -3.38 12.44 5.29
CA PRO A 128 -4.55 12.29 6.16
C PRO A 128 -5.52 13.47 6.10
N ASP A 129 -5.01 14.67 5.87
CA ASP A 129 -5.77 15.93 5.92
C ASP A 129 -6.42 16.32 4.58
N PHE A 130 -6.26 15.49 3.54
CA PHE A 130 -6.84 15.76 2.22
C PHE A 130 -8.36 15.63 2.23
N ASP A 131 -9.03 16.31 1.30
CA ASP A 131 -10.48 16.24 1.12
C ASP A 131 -10.93 14.82 0.79
N ALA A 132 -11.82 14.25 1.60
CA ALA A 132 -12.32 12.89 1.43
C ALA A 132 -13.10 12.70 0.12
N THR A 133 -13.71 13.76 -0.42
CA THR A 133 -14.50 13.69 -1.67
C THR A 133 -13.65 13.35 -2.90
N LEU A 134 -12.32 13.47 -2.81
CA LEU A 134 -11.39 13.01 -3.84
C LEU A 134 -11.23 11.48 -3.89
N TYR A 135 -11.66 10.78 -2.84
CA TYR A 135 -11.41 9.34 -2.64
C TYR A 135 -12.69 8.53 -2.39
N PHE A 136 -13.74 9.18 -1.90
CA PHE A 136 -15.01 8.55 -1.53
C PHE A 136 -16.18 9.32 -2.13
N ASP A 137 -17.19 8.59 -2.60
CA ASP A 137 -18.45 9.18 -3.00
C ASP A 137 -19.20 9.74 -1.78
N GLN A 138 -20.09 10.71 -2.01
CA GLN A 138 -20.89 11.32 -0.94
C GLN A 138 -21.66 10.28 -0.10
N ASP A 139 -22.24 9.26 -0.75
CA ASP A 139 -22.94 8.18 -0.04
C ASP A 139 -22.01 7.34 0.83
N GLU A 140 -20.75 7.14 0.39
CA GLU A 140 -19.75 6.40 1.16
C GLU A 140 -19.32 7.19 2.39
N ILE A 141 -19.13 8.50 2.25
CA ILE A 141 -18.84 9.38 3.38
C ILE A 141 -20.01 9.32 4.37
N GLU A 142 -21.24 9.55 3.92
CA GLU A 142 -22.41 9.54 4.81
C GLU A 142 -22.63 8.17 5.48
N ALA A 143 -22.52 7.08 4.73
CA ALA A 143 -22.68 5.73 5.26
C ALA A 143 -21.61 5.40 6.32
N ALA A 144 -20.37 5.84 6.13
CA ALA A 144 -19.29 5.59 7.08
C ALA A 144 -19.59 6.23 8.45
N TYR A 145 -20.16 7.44 8.47
CA TYR A 145 -20.58 8.12 9.70
C TYR A 145 -21.89 7.56 10.27
N LEU A 146 -22.85 7.20 9.41
CA LEU A 146 -24.13 6.63 9.82
C LEU A 146 -23.95 5.30 10.55
N LEU A 147 -23.07 4.42 10.06
CA LEU A 147 -22.74 3.14 10.71
C LEU A 147 -22.18 3.30 12.13
N ARG A 148 -21.77 4.52 12.48
CA ARG A 148 -21.23 4.90 13.79
C ARG A 148 -22.15 5.82 14.57
N GLU A 149 -23.36 6.08 14.08
CA GLU A 149 -24.35 6.97 14.69
C GLU A 149 -23.77 8.38 14.93
N LYS A 150 -22.95 8.85 13.98
CA LYS A 150 -22.33 10.18 14.03
C LYS A 150 -22.80 11.06 12.87
N PRO A 151 -22.89 12.38 13.06
CA PRO A 151 -23.05 13.29 11.95
C PRO A 151 -21.74 13.37 11.15
N ALA A 152 -21.84 13.32 9.82
CA ALA A 152 -20.71 13.61 8.95
C ALA A 152 -20.38 15.12 9.02
N PRO A 153 -19.09 15.50 9.12
CA PRO A 153 -18.70 16.90 9.04
C PRO A 153 -18.95 17.45 7.62
N PRO A 154 -19.18 18.76 7.46
CA PRO A 154 -19.44 19.37 6.14
C PRO A 154 -18.29 19.18 5.14
N LYS A 155 -17.06 19.08 5.64
CA LYS A 155 -15.85 18.76 4.89
C LYS A 155 -15.07 17.71 5.66
N ALA A 156 -15.22 16.46 5.28
CA ALA A 156 -14.50 15.35 5.89
C ALA A 156 -13.09 15.23 5.29
N THR A 157 -12.10 14.90 6.11
CA THR A 157 -10.78 14.51 5.62
C THR A 157 -10.71 13.01 5.36
N VAL A 158 -9.72 12.58 4.55
CA VAL A 158 -9.45 11.17 4.29
C VAL A 158 -9.28 10.38 5.60
N ASP A 159 -8.51 10.90 6.55
CA ASP A 159 -8.30 10.26 7.85
C ASP A 159 -9.60 10.12 8.64
N GLN A 160 -10.46 11.14 8.63
CA GLN A 160 -11.71 11.10 9.37
C GLN A 160 -12.68 10.04 8.83
N VAL A 161 -12.77 9.89 7.50
CA VAL A 161 -13.59 8.86 6.86
C VAL A 161 -12.99 7.47 7.05
N LEU A 162 -11.69 7.31 6.78
CA LEU A 162 -10.99 6.05 7.00
C LEU A 162 -11.08 5.60 8.47
N SER A 163 -10.98 6.53 9.42
CA SER A 163 -11.20 6.27 10.84
C SER A 163 -12.55 5.59 11.10
N GLN A 164 -13.62 6.04 10.45
CA GLN A 164 -14.94 5.43 10.63
C GLN A 164 -14.96 4.00 10.04
N ILE A 165 -14.41 3.85 8.82
CA ILE A 165 -14.36 2.57 8.09
C ILE A 165 -13.58 1.53 8.89
N VAL A 166 -12.39 1.86 9.39
CA VAL A 166 -11.56 0.90 10.14
C VAL A 166 -12.15 0.56 11.50
N CYS A 167 -12.82 1.52 12.17
CA CYS A 167 -13.55 1.22 13.41
C CYS A 167 -14.67 0.20 13.15
N PHE A 168 -15.41 0.35 12.05
CA PHE A 168 -16.40 -0.64 11.64
C PHE A 168 -15.77 -2.00 11.33
N GLY A 169 -14.58 -2.00 10.72
CA GLY A 169 -13.77 -3.20 10.46
C GLY A 169 -13.17 -3.87 11.71
N GLY A 170 -13.46 -3.37 12.93
CA GLY A 170 -13.01 -3.97 14.19
C GLY A 170 -11.82 -3.29 14.85
N PHE A 171 -11.36 -2.14 14.33
CA PHE A 171 -10.28 -1.39 14.97
C PHE A 171 -10.77 -0.67 16.25
N LEU A 172 -10.16 -1.00 17.39
CA LEU A 172 -10.58 -0.48 18.70
C LEU A 172 -9.98 0.89 19.06
N ALA A 173 -9.20 1.54 18.18
CA ALA A 173 -8.61 2.87 18.39
C ALA A 173 -7.90 3.08 19.75
N ARG A 174 -7.33 2.02 20.32
CA ARG A 174 -6.61 2.09 21.61
C ARG A 174 -5.15 2.47 21.36
N LYS A 175 -4.82 3.72 21.70
CA LYS A 175 -3.56 4.47 21.49
C LYS A 175 -3.35 5.00 20.07
N ARG A 176 -2.77 6.20 20.05
CA ARG A 176 -2.43 7.13 18.95
C ARG A 176 -1.53 6.56 17.83
N HIS A 177 -1.33 5.25 17.77
CA HIS A 177 -0.60 4.58 16.70
C HIS A 177 -1.60 4.19 15.62
N TRP A 178 -1.69 5.04 14.59
CA TRP A 178 -2.33 4.70 13.33
C TRP A 178 -1.45 3.69 12.59
N ASP A 179 -1.83 2.42 12.62
CA ASP A 179 -1.45 1.48 11.57
C ASP A 179 -2.69 0.65 11.19
N PRO A 180 -3.54 1.17 10.30
CA PRO A 180 -4.63 0.38 9.75
C PRO A 180 -4.02 -0.76 8.93
N TYR A 181 -4.28 -1.99 9.34
CA TYR A 181 -3.92 -3.16 8.54
C TYR A 181 -4.89 -3.25 7.35
N ALA A 182 -4.38 -3.58 6.16
CA ALA A 182 -5.20 -3.77 4.95
C ALA A 182 -6.43 -4.67 5.16
N GLU A 183 -6.33 -5.67 6.05
CA GLU A 183 -7.44 -6.56 6.41
C GLU A 183 -8.60 -5.81 7.08
N ILE A 184 -8.30 -4.89 7.99
CA ILE A 184 -9.32 -4.09 8.70
C ILE A 184 -10.00 -3.13 7.73
N ILE A 185 -9.24 -2.50 6.84
CA ILE A 185 -9.80 -1.63 5.79
C ILE A 185 -10.75 -2.45 4.91
N TRP A 186 -10.35 -3.64 4.48
CA TRP A 186 -11.19 -4.54 3.70
C TRP A 186 -12.50 -4.90 4.41
N LEU A 187 -12.44 -5.29 5.68
CA LEU A 187 -13.64 -5.60 6.48
C LEU A 187 -14.56 -4.39 6.61
N GLY A 188 -13.99 -3.21 6.87
CA GLY A 188 -14.70 -1.94 6.91
C GLY A 188 -15.41 -1.61 5.60
N LEU A 189 -14.71 -1.71 4.47
CA LEU A 189 -15.24 -1.42 3.14
C LEU A 189 -16.37 -2.38 2.75
N LYS A 190 -16.27 -3.67 3.08
CA LYS A 190 -17.37 -4.62 2.84
C LYS A 190 -18.65 -4.18 3.55
N GLY A 191 -18.54 -3.77 4.81
CA GLY A 191 -19.67 -3.24 5.58
C GLY A 191 -20.23 -1.94 4.99
N LEU A 192 -19.33 -1.04 4.61
CA LEU A 192 -19.69 0.25 4.01
C LEU A 192 -20.52 0.06 2.74
N GLN A 193 -20.11 -0.84 1.84
CA GLN A 193 -20.83 -1.08 0.59
C GLN A 193 -22.25 -1.62 0.82
N VAL A 194 -22.45 -2.44 1.87
CA VAL A 194 -23.80 -2.88 2.28
C VAL A 194 -24.63 -1.69 2.76
N ALA A 195 -24.07 -0.82 3.60
CA ALA A 195 -24.75 0.37 4.10
C ALA A 195 -25.14 1.34 2.98
N VAL A 196 -24.21 1.63 2.06
CA VAL A 196 -24.45 2.47 0.88
C VAL A 196 -25.58 1.91 0.03
N LYS A 197 -25.56 0.59 -0.24
CA LYS A 197 -26.63 -0.08 -0.99
C LYS A 197 -27.98 0.10 -0.30
N ASN A 198 -28.04 -0.08 1.02
CA ASN A 198 -29.27 0.07 1.80
C ASN A 198 -29.79 1.52 1.76
N MET A 199 -28.91 2.51 1.98
CA MET A 199 -29.27 3.94 1.91
C MET A 199 -29.83 4.32 0.54
N ARG A 200 -29.14 3.93 -0.55
CA ARG A 200 -29.60 4.15 -1.92
C ARG A 200 -30.93 3.46 -2.22
N THR A 201 -31.22 2.35 -1.55
CA THR A 201 -32.46 1.59 -1.71
C THR A 201 -33.61 2.28 -0.99
N VAL A 202 -33.41 2.67 0.28
CA VAL A 202 -34.39 3.42 1.07
C VAL A 202 -34.75 4.75 0.39
N ARG A 203 -33.76 5.50 -0.12
CA ARG A 203 -34.02 6.75 -0.86
C ARG A 203 -34.88 6.53 -2.11
N ARG A 204 -34.65 5.44 -2.85
CA ARG A 204 -35.43 5.11 -4.05
C ARG A 204 -36.88 4.73 -3.73
N PHE A 205 -37.11 3.97 -2.66
CA PHE A 205 -38.45 3.52 -2.29
C PHE A 205 -39.22 4.48 -1.37
N GLY A 206 -38.53 5.39 -0.67
CA GLY A 206 -39.14 6.41 0.19
C GLY A 206 -39.52 7.70 -0.53
N GLN A 207 -39.22 7.82 -1.82
CA GLN A 207 -39.68 8.91 -2.71
C GLN A 207 -40.91 8.53 -3.54
N GLY A 208 -41.51 7.35 -3.27
CA GLY A 208 -42.76 6.87 -3.88
C GLY A 208 -43.96 7.01 -2.97
#